data_AF-A0A4R6QTS0-F1
#
_entry.id   AF-A0A4R6QTS0-F1
#
_cell.length_a   1.000
_cell.length_b   1.000
_cell.length_c   1.000
_cell.angle_alpha   90.00
_cell.angle_beta   90.00
_cell.angle_gamma   90.00
#
_symmetry.space_group_name_H-M   'P 1'
#
loop_
_entity.id
_entity.type
_entity.pdbx_description
1 polymer ?
#
loop_
_entity_poly.entity_id
_entity_poly.type
_entity_poly.pdbx_seq_one_letter_code
_entity_poly.pdbx_strand_id
1 'polypeptide(L)'
;MLEAKVVQISLQLFSDGGGEAVSIRKIASEVGVPPMSLYRYFPSKAHLVRHIWQDILSRACEEGKFEAARHRGPMHKLKAFVRGFLRHWINHRHHYWFVFCNPAVPCVAGDQHEAEPVRPDPREVLELLSSMLARCSGSRAPTEAQRHLAEELFCSALGFLVTTVGLALKTPAEIDGLMERMLAGMESRIGAALSLCVAAR
;
A
#
# COMPACT_ATOMS: atom_id res chain seq x y z
N MET A 1 -13.24 7.73 -15.91
CA MET A 1 -14.56 7.36 -15.34
C MET A 1 -14.85 5.87 -15.43
N LEU A 2 -14.51 5.18 -16.54
CA LEU A 2 -14.70 3.73 -16.68
C LEU A 2 -13.85 2.91 -15.69
N GLU A 3 -12.54 3.18 -15.62
CA GLU A 3 -11.60 2.46 -14.72
C GLU A 3 -11.99 2.57 -13.25
N ALA A 4 -12.33 3.78 -12.78
CA ALA A 4 -12.80 4.00 -11.41
C ALA A 4 -14.07 3.19 -11.08
N LYS A 5 -15.03 3.10 -12.02
CA LYS A 5 -16.23 2.24 -11.86
C LYS A 5 -15.86 0.76 -11.83
N VAL A 6 -14.92 0.33 -12.68
CA VAL A 6 -14.42 -1.05 -12.71
C VAL A 6 -13.78 -1.42 -11.38
N VAL A 7 -12.95 -0.55 -10.78
CA VAL A 7 -12.37 -0.76 -9.45
C VAL A 7 -13.48 -0.90 -8.39
N GLN A 8 -14.41 0.06 -8.34
CA GLN A 8 -15.48 0.06 -7.35
C GLN A 8 -16.33 -1.22 -7.41
N ILE A 9 -16.77 -1.62 -8.61
CA ILE A 9 -17.57 -2.84 -8.79
C ILE A 9 -16.76 -4.08 -8.45
N SER A 10 -15.48 -4.13 -8.82
CA SER A 10 -14.62 -5.27 -8.49
C SER A 10 -14.47 -5.46 -6.98
N LEU A 11 -14.37 -4.37 -6.22
CA LEU A 11 -14.30 -4.40 -4.76
C LEU A 11 -15.61 -4.82 -4.11
N GLN A 12 -16.76 -4.42 -4.66
CA GLN A 12 -18.07 -4.89 -4.22
C GLN A 12 -18.21 -6.39 -4.46
N LEU A 13 -17.94 -6.84 -5.69
CA LEU A 13 -17.98 -8.27 -6.04
C LEU A 13 -17.05 -9.12 -5.18
N PHE A 14 -15.85 -8.62 -4.88
CA PHE A 14 -14.91 -9.29 -4.00
C PHE A 14 -15.42 -9.35 -2.55
N SER A 15 -16.03 -8.28 -2.06
CA SER A 15 -16.59 -8.25 -0.70
C SER A 15 -17.75 -9.24 -0.55
N ASP A 16 -18.56 -9.41 -1.59
CA ASP A 16 -19.75 -10.27 -1.56
C ASP A 16 -19.44 -11.76 -1.75
N GLY A 17 -18.41 -12.11 -2.53
CA GLY A 17 -18.16 -13.51 -2.91
C GLY A 17 -16.69 -13.89 -3.12
N GLY A 18 -15.77 -13.11 -2.58
CA GLY A 18 -14.34 -13.37 -2.63
C GLY A 18 -13.74 -13.30 -4.05
N GLY A 19 -12.54 -13.86 -4.20
CA GLY A 19 -11.78 -13.80 -5.44
C GLY A 19 -12.50 -14.40 -6.65
N GLU A 20 -13.32 -15.44 -6.46
CA GLU A 20 -14.06 -16.11 -7.54
C GLU A 20 -15.21 -15.28 -8.09
N ALA A 21 -15.85 -14.44 -7.26
CA ALA A 21 -16.93 -13.57 -7.69
C ALA A 21 -16.47 -12.45 -8.65
N VAL A 22 -15.18 -12.12 -8.65
CA VAL A 22 -14.58 -11.11 -9.53
C VAL A 22 -14.30 -11.72 -10.91
N SER A 23 -15.07 -11.33 -11.93
CA SER A 23 -14.81 -11.70 -13.32
C SER A 23 -15.04 -10.53 -14.27
N ILE A 24 -14.26 -10.47 -15.36
CA ILE A 24 -14.38 -9.42 -16.38
C ILE A 24 -15.80 -9.37 -16.95
N ARG A 25 -16.44 -10.52 -17.17
CA ARG A 25 -17.82 -10.58 -17.68
C ARG A 25 -18.83 -10.00 -16.70
N LYS A 26 -18.73 -10.35 -15.41
CA LYS A 26 -19.64 -9.80 -14.38
C LYS A 26 -19.45 -8.30 -14.24
N ILE A 27 -18.20 -7.83 -14.18
CA ILE A 27 -17.90 -6.40 -14.13
C ILE A 27 -18.42 -5.67 -15.37
N ALA A 28 -18.24 -6.22 -16.57
CA ALA A 28 -18.77 -5.62 -17.80
C ALA A 28 -20.29 -5.45 -17.74
N SER A 29 -20.99 -6.47 -17.24
CA SER A 29 -22.45 -6.45 -17.03
C SER A 29 -22.86 -5.35 -16.06
N GLU A 30 -22.22 -5.25 -14.89
CA GLU A 30 -22.51 -4.23 -13.87
C GLU A 30 -22.17 -2.80 -14.34
N VAL A 31 -21.10 -2.64 -15.12
CA VAL A 31 -20.69 -1.34 -15.69
C VAL A 31 -21.59 -0.92 -16.86
N GLY A 32 -22.31 -1.87 -17.48
CA GLY A 32 -23.16 -1.64 -18.65
C GLY A 32 -22.38 -1.56 -19.97
N VAL A 33 -21.27 -2.30 -20.10
CA VAL A 33 -20.45 -2.34 -21.32
C VAL A 33 -20.30 -3.77 -21.86
N PRO A 34 -20.11 -3.96 -23.17
CA PRO A 34 -19.77 -5.28 -23.71
C PRO A 34 -18.48 -5.83 -23.08
N PRO A 35 -18.38 -7.12 -22.72
CA PRO A 35 -17.15 -7.70 -22.16
C PRO A 35 -15.91 -7.46 -23.00
N MET A 36 -16.06 -7.46 -24.34
CA MET A 36 -14.97 -7.21 -25.27
C MET A 36 -14.35 -5.81 -25.11
N SER A 37 -15.12 -4.84 -24.62
CA SER A 37 -14.61 -3.52 -24.28
C SER A 37 -13.67 -3.58 -23.09
N LEU A 38 -13.99 -4.35 -22.05
CA LEU A 38 -13.09 -4.52 -20.90
C LEU A 38 -11.87 -5.36 -21.25
N TYR A 39 -11.98 -6.39 -22.09
CA TYR A 39 -10.82 -7.18 -22.53
C TYR A 39 -9.77 -6.35 -23.30
N ARG A 40 -10.17 -5.23 -23.92
CA ARG A 40 -9.21 -4.28 -24.53
C ARG A 40 -8.36 -3.54 -23.50
N TYR A 41 -8.89 -3.28 -22.30
CA TYR A 41 -8.18 -2.61 -21.20
C TYR A 41 -7.50 -3.61 -20.26
N PHE A 42 -8.14 -4.76 -20.04
CA PHE A 42 -7.74 -5.79 -19.10
C PHE A 42 -7.75 -7.15 -19.82
N PRO A 43 -6.64 -7.54 -20.48
CA PRO A 43 -6.59 -8.76 -21.28
C PRO A 43 -6.91 -10.03 -20.48
N SER A 44 -6.69 -10.02 -19.16
CA SER A 44 -7.01 -11.13 -18.26
C SER A 44 -7.51 -10.65 -16.91
N LYS A 45 -8.11 -11.58 -16.13
CA LYS A 45 -8.48 -11.33 -14.72
C LYS A 45 -7.26 -10.90 -13.89
N ALA A 46 -6.08 -11.46 -14.17
CA ALA A 46 -4.84 -11.05 -13.49
C ALA A 46 -4.45 -9.60 -13.80
N HIS A 47 -4.56 -9.17 -15.07
CA HIS A 47 -4.32 -7.76 -15.45
C HIS A 47 -5.29 -6.81 -14.74
N LEU A 48 -6.59 -7.17 -14.70
CA LEU A 48 -7.60 -6.41 -13.97
C LEU A 48 -7.27 -6.29 -12.48
N VAL A 49 -7.03 -7.42 -11.79
CA VAL A 49 -6.77 -7.42 -10.35
C VAL A 49 -5.52 -6.62 -10.02
N ARG A 50 -4.47 -6.74 -10.85
CA ARG A 50 -3.23 -5.99 -10.67
C ARG A 50 -3.40 -4.49 -10.90
N HIS A 51 -4.21 -4.08 -11.88
CA HIS A 51 -4.59 -2.68 -12.07
C HIS A 51 -5.36 -2.13 -10.85
N ILE A 52 -6.28 -2.92 -10.28
CA ILE A 52 -7.01 -2.52 -9.07
C ILE A 52 -6.06 -2.39 -7.87
N TRP A 53 -5.12 -3.32 -7.69
CA TRP A 53 -4.10 -3.23 -6.63
C TRP A 53 -3.33 -1.92 -6.70
N GLN A 54 -2.96 -1.52 -7.91
CA GLN A 54 -2.22 -0.30 -8.16
C GLN A 54 -3.02 0.95 -7.85
N ASP A 55 -4.26 1.02 -8.29
CA ASP A 55 -5.14 2.14 -7.96
C ASP A 55 -5.31 2.27 -6.44
N ILE A 56 -5.51 1.16 -5.73
CA ILE A 56 -5.61 1.15 -4.26
C ILE A 56 -4.31 1.60 -3.59
N LEU A 57 -3.17 1.04 -3.98
CA LEU A 57 -1.85 1.42 -3.43
C LEU A 57 -1.53 2.89 -3.71
N SER A 58 -1.89 3.39 -4.91
CA SER A 58 -1.71 4.78 -5.30
C SER A 58 -2.52 5.71 -4.39
N ARG A 59 -3.80 5.39 -4.16
CA ARG A 59 -4.67 6.16 -3.26
C ARG A 59 -4.13 6.17 -1.83
N ALA A 60 -3.69 5.01 -1.31
CA ALA A 60 -3.07 4.93 0.02
C ALA A 60 -1.81 5.81 0.11
N CYS A 61 -0.97 5.79 -0.93
CA CYS A 61 0.21 6.65 -1.04
C CYS A 61 -0.15 8.14 -1.13
N GLU A 62 -1.16 8.50 -1.90
CA GLU A 62 -1.63 9.88 -2.05
C GLU A 62 -2.20 10.43 -0.75
N GLU A 63 -3.00 9.65 -0.02
CA GLU A 63 -3.47 10.00 1.32
C GLU A 63 -2.30 10.24 2.28
N GLY A 64 -1.31 9.36 2.28
CA GLY A 64 -0.07 9.55 3.05
C GLY A 64 0.68 10.84 2.65
N LYS A 65 0.86 11.08 1.34
CA LYS A 65 1.55 12.28 0.83
C LYS A 65 0.80 13.56 1.20
N PHE A 66 -0.53 13.54 1.10
CA PHE A 66 -1.40 14.64 1.46
C PHE A 66 -1.26 14.99 2.94
N GLU A 67 -1.32 14.01 3.82
CA GLU A 67 -1.12 14.22 5.25
C GLU A 67 0.29 14.73 5.55
N ALA A 68 1.33 14.15 4.94
CA ALA A 68 2.71 14.61 5.10
C ALA A 68 2.94 16.06 4.66
N ALA A 69 2.23 16.54 3.64
CA ALA A 69 2.37 17.91 3.14
C ALA A 69 2.00 18.97 4.19
N ARG A 70 1.18 18.61 5.18
CA ARG A 70 0.69 19.50 6.25
C ARG A 70 1.71 19.72 7.38
N HIS A 71 2.81 18.95 7.40
CA HIS A 71 3.80 18.98 8.46
C HIS A 71 5.15 19.56 8.00
N ARG A 72 5.87 20.17 8.95
CA ARG A 72 7.25 20.66 8.78
C ARG A 72 8.24 19.75 9.51
N GLY A 73 9.42 19.60 8.92
CA GLY A 73 10.47 18.70 9.42
C GLY A 73 10.39 17.29 8.81
N PRO A 74 11.52 16.72 8.36
CA PRO A 74 11.53 15.40 7.71
C PRO A 74 10.88 14.28 8.53
N MET A 75 11.16 14.23 9.84
CA MET A 75 10.63 13.20 10.73
C MET A 75 9.10 13.31 10.89
N HIS A 76 8.57 14.52 11.12
CA HIS A 76 7.13 14.73 11.20
C HIS A 76 6.43 14.38 9.87
N LYS A 77 7.04 14.71 8.73
CA LYS A 77 6.53 14.30 7.42
C LYS A 77 6.48 12.79 7.27
N LEU A 78 7.54 12.07 7.67
CA LEU A 78 7.57 10.61 7.63
C LEU A 78 6.47 10.00 8.51
N LYS A 79 6.33 10.44 9.76
CA LYS A 79 5.28 9.97 10.67
C LYS A 79 3.89 10.24 10.11
N ALA A 80 3.66 11.43 9.57
CA ALA A 80 2.38 11.80 8.96
C ALA A 80 2.08 10.98 7.70
N PHE A 81 3.09 10.71 6.85
CA PHE A 81 2.93 9.83 5.70
C PHE A 81 2.51 8.43 6.11
N VAL A 82 3.24 7.80 7.04
CA VAL A 82 2.94 6.44 7.51
C VAL A 82 1.56 6.40 8.17
N ARG A 83 1.19 7.42 8.94
CA ARG A 83 -0.15 7.53 9.54
C ARG A 83 -1.25 7.61 8.47
N GLY A 84 -1.12 8.49 7.49
CA GLY A 84 -2.09 8.63 6.40
C GLY A 84 -2.21 7.35 5.57
N PHE A 85 -1.07 6.75 5.22
CA PHE A 85 -1.01 5.48 4.51
C PHE A 85 -1.73 4.36 5.27
N LEU A 86 -1.50 4.21 6.59
CA LEU A 86 -2.16 3.19 7.40
C LEU A 86 -3.66 3.43 7.58
N ARG A 87 -4.07 4.70 7.73
CA ARG A 87 -5.48 5.09 7.86
C ARG A 87 -6.31 4.72 6.64
N HIS A 88 -5.73 4.77 5.44
CA HIS A 88 -6.41 4.30 4.23
C HIS A 88 -6.99 2.89 4.41
N TRP A 89 -6.17 1.95 4.88
CA TRP A 89 -6.54 0.54 5.06
C TRP A 89 -7.49 0.32 6.23
N ILE A 90 -7.36 1.10 7.30
CA ILE A 90 -8.28 1.06 8.45
C ILE A 90 -9.69 1.48 8.01
N ASN A 91 -9.78 2.54 7.20
CA ASN A 91 -11.04 3.09 6.69
C ASN A 91 -11.64 2.25 5.56
N HIS A 92 -10.80 1.54 4.79
CA HIS A 92 -11.21 0.72 3.65
C HIS A 92 -10.76 -0.73 3.83
N ARG A 93 -11.34 -1.45 4.81
CA ARG A 93 -10.93 -2.83 5.14
C ARG A 93 -10.97 -3.80 3.96
N HIS A 94 -11.93 -3.63 3.04
CA HIS A 94 -12.04 -4.47 1.84
C HIS A 94 -10.86 -4.26 0.89
N HIS A 95 -10.22 -3.08 0.86
CA HIS A 95 -8.98 -2.86 0.11
C HIS A 95 -7.83 -3.70 0.67
N TYR A 96 -7.71 -3.82 2.00
CA TYR A 96 -6.70 -4.67 2.64
C TYR A 96 -6.86 -6.12 2.21
N TRP A 97 -8.07 -6.67 2.31
CA TRP A 97 -8.33 -8.06 1.91
C TRP A 97 -8.12 -8.29 0.41
N PHE A 98 -8.46 -7.31 -0.42
CA PHE A 98 -8.27 -7.39 -1.87
C PHE A 98 -6.78 -7.38 -2.27
N VAL A 99 -5.96 -6.56 -1.60
CA VAL A 99 -4.53 -6.40 -1.93
C VAL A 99 -3.67 -7.48 -1.28
N PHE A 100 -3.89 -7.79 -0.01
CA PHE A 100 -2.97 -8.65 0.76
C PHE A 100 -3.46 -10.10 0.92
N CYS A 101 -4.71 -10.40 0.60
CA CYS A 101 -5.31 -11.71 0.88
C CYS A 101 -6.08 -12.31 -0.31
N ASN A 102 -5.91 -11.78 -1.52
CA ASN A 102 -6.57 -12.30 -2.71
C ASN A 102 -5.70 -13.36 -3.41
N PRO A 103 -6.11 -14.65 -3.42
CA PRO A 103 -5.33 -15.73 -4.03
C PRO A 103 -5.30 -15.66 -5.56
N ALA A 104 -6.12 -14.81 -6.20
CA ALA A 104 -6.19 -14.67 -7.65
C ALA A 104 -4.93 -14.03 -8.29
N VAL A 105 -3.98 -13.56 -7.47
CA VAL A 105 -2.66 -13.12 -7.91
C VAL A 105 -1.61 -13.93 -7.17
N PRO A 106 -0.90 -14.86 -7.83
CA PRO A 106 0.21 -15.56 -7.20
C PRO A 106 1.25 -14.55 -6.70
N CYS A 107 1.60 -14.61 -5.41
CA CYS A 107 2.67 -13.79 -4.81
C CYS A 107 4.07 -14.14 -5.36
N VAL A 108 4.19 -15.17 -6.18
CA VAL A 108 5.46 -15.71 -6.65
C VAL A 108 5.57 -15.46 -8.15
N ALA A 109 6.67 -14.81 -8.55
CA ALA A 109 7.15 -14.76 -9.92
C ALA A 109 7.53 -16.19 -10.36
N GLY A 110 6.53 -17.01 -10.66
CA GLY A 110 6.69 -18.40 -11.08
C GLY A 110 6.16 -18.67 -12.48
N ASP A 111 5.04 -18.04 -12.87
CA ASP A 111 4.42 -18.30 -14.17
C ASP A 111 4.30 -17.00 -14.98
N GLN A 112 5.43 -16.62 -15.58
CA GLN A 112 5.53 -15.51 -16.52
C GLN A 112 5.20 -16.01 -17.94
N HIS A 113 3.96 -15.81 -18.37
CA HIS A 113 3.74 -15.41 -19.77
C HIS A 113 3.57 -13.88 -19.75
N GLU A 114 4.68 -13.18 -20.04
CA GLU A 114 4.73 -11.81 -20.58
C GLU A 114 3.77 -10.77 -19.94
N ALA A 115 3.75 -10.66 -18.61
CA ALA A 115 3.10 -9.51 -17.98
C ALA A 115 4.06 -8.31 -18.06
N GLU A 116 3.75 -7.35 -18.93
CA GLU A 116 4.34 -6.01 -18.98
C GLU A 116 4.57 -5.44 -17.56
N PRO A 117 5.70 -4.75 -17.28
CA PRO A 117 5.97 -4.21 -15.95
C PRO A 117 4.86 -3.26 -15.54
N VAL A 118 4.00 -3.74 -14.65
CA VAL A 118 2.79 -3.01 -14.29
C VAL A 118 3.19 -1.82 -13.41
N ARG A 119 2.71 -0.63 -13.76
CA ARG A 119 2.95 0.63 -13.03
C ARG A 119 1.68 1.16 -12.35
N PRO A 120 1.76 1.67 -11.11
CA PRO A 120 2.95 1.74 -10.26
C PRO A 120 3.44 0.39 -9.72
N ASP A 121 4.76 0.29 -9.56
CA ASP A 121 5.41 -0.88 -8.95
C ASP A 121 5.18 -0.83 -7.43
N PRO A 122 4.77 -1.92 -6.75
CA PRO A 122 4.74 -1.97 -5.28
C PRO A 122 6.04 -1.50 -4.60
N ARG A 123 7.19 -1.59 -5.29
CA ARG A 123 8.48 -1.04 -4.86
C ARG A 123 8.47 0.48 -4.67
N GLU A 124 7.57 1.22 -5.31
CA GLU A 124 7.47 2.67 -5.18
C GLU A 124 7.20 3.12 -3.74
N VAL A 125 6.48 2.32 -2.94
CA VAL A 125 6.28 2.61 -1.52
C VAL A 125 7.61 2.56 -0.77
N LEU A 126 8.42 1.53 -1.01
CA LEU A 126 9.72 1.34 -0.37
C LEU A 126 10.73 2.41 -0.83
N GLU A 127 10.71 2.77 -2.11
CA GLU A 127 11.53 3.86 -2.64
C GLU A 127 11.14 5.22 -2.04
N LEU A 128 9.83 5.47 -1.89
CA LEU A 128 9.34 6.69 -1.24
C LEU A 128 9.75 6.73 0.24
N LEU A 129 9.57 5.64 0.98
CA LEU A 129 9.96 5.53 2.39
C LEU A 129 11.47 5.73 2.58
N SER A 130 12.30 5.05 1.79
CA SER A 130 13.76 5.21 1.85
C SER A 130 14.20 6.64 1.48
N SER A 131 13.51 7.29 0.54
CA SER A 131 13.72 8.71 0.21
C SER A 131 13.33 9.65 1.35
N MET A 132 12.25 9.34 2.08
CA MET A 132 11.86 10.10 3.27
C MET A 132 12.86 9.92 4.42
N LEU A 133 13.38 8.71 4.61
CA LEU A 133 14.43 8.39 5.57
C LEU A 133 15.74 9.11 5.23
N ALA A 134 16.12 9.17 3.95
CA ALA A 134 17.27 9.94 3.48
C ALA A 134 17.15 11.43 3.84
N ARG A 135 15.95 12.00 3.70
CA ARG A 135 15.68 13.38 4.11
C ARG A 135 15.76 13.58 5.63
N CYS A 136 15.46 12.55 6.42
CA CYS A 136 15.61 12.62 7.89
C CYS A 136 17.09 12.66 8.32
N SER A 137 17.99 12.07 7.53
CA SER A 137 19.43 12.09 7.80
C SER A 137 20.18 13.28 7.17
N GLY A 138 19.49 14.11 6.38
CA GLY A 138 20.13 15.11 5.53
C GLY A 138 20.87 14.54 4.31
N SER A 139 20.68 13.25 3.98
CA SER A 139 21.28 12.62 2.80
C SER A 139 20.53 13.01 1.52
N ARG A 140 21.28 13.28 0.45
CA ARG A 140 20.71 13.60 -0.87
C ARG A 140 20.04 12.39 -1.54
N ALA A 141 20.53 11.18 -1.25
CA ALA A 141 20.00 9.92 -1.78
C ALA A 141 19.95 8.83 -0.69
N PRO A 142 19.04 7.84 -0.81
CA PRO A 142 18.97 6.73 0.14
C PRO A 142 20.24 5.88 0.15
N THR A 143 20.80 5.66 1.33
CA THR A 143 21.86 4.66 1.57
C THR A 143 21.26 3.26 1.69
N GLU A 144 22.09 2.23 1.64
CA GLU A 144 21.66 0.84 1.86
C GLU A 144 20.99 0.65 3.22
N ALA A 145 21.56 1.23 4.29
CA ALA A 145 20.95 1.24 5.62
C ALA A 145 19.54 1.87 5.62
N GLN A 146 19.32 2.93 4.83
CA GLN A 146 18.01 3.59 4.72
C GLN A 146 17.00 2.77 3.92
N ARG A 147 17.45 1.94 2.98
CA ARG A 147 16.58 0.98 2.28
C ARG A 147 16.14 -0.14 3.22
N HIS A 148 17.06 -0.70 4.00
CA HIS A 148 16.70 -1.71 5.01
C HIS A 148 15.77 -1.14 6.09
N LEU A 149 15.99 0.08 6.57
CA LEU A 149 15.06 0.74 7.48
C LEU A 149 13.67 0.96 6.85
N ALA A 150 13.59 1.22 5.54
CA ALA A 150 12.32 1.31 4.83
C ALA A 150 11.60 -0.03 4.76
N GLU A 151 12.33 -1.12 4.53
CA GLU A 151 11.78 -2.49 4.56
C GLU A 151 11.30 -2.89 5.96
N GLU A 152 12.09 -2.62 7.01
CA GLU A 152 11.70 -2.86 8.40
C GLU A 152 10.44 -2.09 8.78
N LEU A 153 10.35 -0.82 8.35
CA LEU A 153 9.18 0.01 8.51
C LEU A 153 7.98 -0.61 7.78
N PHE A 154 8.15 -1.03 6.54
CA PHE A 154 7.09 -1.66 5.76
C PHE A 154 6.60 -2.97 6.42
N CYS A 155 7.51 -3.81 6.88
CA CYS A 155 7.18 -5.02 7.65
C CYS A 155 6.40 -4.70 8.93
N SER A 156 6.83 -3.66 9.66
CA SER A 156 6.13 -3.21 10.88
C SER A 156 4.73 -2.70 10.58
N ALA A 157 4.56 -1.94 9.49
CA ALA A 157 3.27 -1.46 9.01
C ALA A 157 2.35 -2.61 8.60
N LEU A 158 2.86 -3.63 7.90
CA LEU A 158 2.09 -4.83 7.57
C LEU A 158 1.66 -5.60 8.82
N GLY A 159 2.56 -5.78 9.80
CA GLY A 159 2.20 -6.40 11.08
C GLY A 159 1.12 -5.62 11.83
N PHE A 160 1.18 -4.29 11.80
CA PHE A 160 0.12 -3.43 12.30
C PHE A 160 -1.20 -3.66 11.57
N LEU A 161 -1.21 -3.71 10.23
CA LEU A 161 -2.43 -3.94 9.44
C LEU A 161 -3.03 -5.32 9.69
N VAL A 162 -2.20 -6.37 9.78
CA VAL A 162 -2.65 -7.73 10.12
C VAL A 162 -3.35 -7.72 11.47
N THR A 163 -2.78 -7.08 12.48
CA THR A 163 -3.33 -7.10 13.84
C THR A 163 -4.55 -6.18 14.05
N THR A 164 -4.73 -5.18 13.19
CA THR A 164 -5.83 -4.19 13.30
C THR A 164 -6.96 -4.45 12.32
N VAL A 165 -6.65 -4.69 11.05
CA VAL A 165 -7.61 -4.94 9.98
C VAL A 165 -7.85 -6.43 9.79
N GLY A 166 -6.77 -7.22 9.73
CA GLY A 166 -6.84 -8.66 9.48
C GLY A 166 -7.53 -9.44 10.59
N LEU A 167 -7.08 -9.25 11.84
CA LEU A 167 -7.70 -9.88 13.00
C LEU A 167 -8.97 -9.16 13.46
N ALA A 168 -9.09 -7.85 13.20
CA ALA A 168 -10.26 -7.03 13.55
C ALA A 168 -10.67 -7.06 15.04
N LEU A 169 -9.75 -7.37 15.96
CA LEU A 169 -10.03 -7.56 17.39
C LEU A 169 -9.92 -6.28 18.25
N LYS A 170 -9.69 -5.11 17.65
CA LYS A 170 -9.34 -3.88 18.36
C LYS A 170 -10.40 -2.79 18.19
N THR A 171 -10.65 -2.05 19.26
CA THR A 171 -11.44 -0.82 19.26
C THR A 171 -10.67 0.33 18.57
N PRO A 172 -11.36 1.39 18.11
CA PRO A 172 -10.69 2.55 17.51
C PRO A 172 -9.60 3.17 18.40
N ALA A 173 -9.85 3.28 19.71
CA ALA A 173 -8.89 3.82 20.67
C ALA A 173 -7.63 2.93 20.81
N GLU A 174 -7.79 1.60 20.78
CA GLU A 174 -6.66 0.66 20.80
C GLU A 174 -5.83 0.72 19.52
N ILE A 175 -6.49 0.91 18.36
CA ILE A 175 -5.82 1.07 17.06
C ILE A 175 -4.97 2.34 17.07
N ASP A 176 -5.54 3.48 17.51
CA ASP A 176 -4.81 4.74 17.60
C ASP A 176 -3.62 4.64 18.56
N GLY A 177 -3.83 4.06 19.75
CA GLY A 177 -2.75 3.85 20.72
C GLY A 177 -1.64 2.94 20.20
N LEU A 178 -1.97 1.89 19.43
CA LEU A 178 -0.99 1.01 18.81
C LEU A 178 -0.21 1.73 17.69
N MET A 179 -0.90 2.53 16.87
CA MET A 179 -0.29 3.29 15.79
C MET A 179 0.73 4.30 16.33
N GLU A 180 0.39 5.03 17.39
CA GLU A 180 1.33 5.98 18.00
C GLU A 180 2.54 5.28 18.63
N ARG A 181 2.36 4.10 19.26
CA ARG A 181 3.48 3.29 19.75
C ARG A 181 4.40 2.81 18.62
N MET A 182 3.82 2.33 17.52
CA MET A 182 4.59 1.92 16.34
C MET A 182 5.42 3.09 15.79
N LEU A 183 4.79 4.26 15.60
CA LEU A 183 5.45 5.47 15.10
C LEU A 183 6.55 5.99 16.04
N ALA A 184 6.32 5.94 17.36
CA ALA A 184 7.34 6.32 18.35
C ALA A 184 8.53 5.35 18.35
N GLY A 185 8.28 4.04 18.25
CA GLY A 185 9.33 3.03 18.14
C GLY A 185 10.18 3.21 16.88
N MET A 186 9.56 3.54 15.75
CA MET A 186 10.27 3.85 14.51
C MET A 186 11.15 5.10 14.65
N GLU A 187 10.63 6.19 15.21
CA GLU A 187 11.37 7.43 15.41
C GLU A 187 12.64 7.21 16.26
N SER A 188 12.53 6.41 17.32
CA SER A 188 13.67 6.00 18.15
C SER A 188 14.72 5.21 17.35
N ARG A 189 14.30 4.22 16.56
CA ARG A 189 15.21 3.43 15.71
C ARG A 189 15.91 4.27 14.66
N ILE A 190 15.19 5.19 14.02
CA ILE A 190 15.78 6.12 13.06
C ILE A 190 16.78 7.03 13.77
N GLY A 191 16.43 7.61 14.92
CA GLY A 191 17.36 8.44 15.71
C GLY A 191 18.65 7.70 16.09
N ALA A 192 18.54 6.43 16.48
CA ALA A 192 19.69 5.57 16.77
C ALA A 192 20.56 5.32 15.53
N ALA A 193 19.94 4.97 14.40
CA ALA A 193 20.65 4.73 13.14
C ALA A 193 21.36 6.00 12.62
N LEU A 194 20.73 7.17 12.76
CA LEU A 194 21.33 8.45 12.39
C LEU A 194 22.54 8.81 13.26
N SER A 195 22.46 8.53 14.56
CA SER A 195 23.54 8.80 15.51
C SER A 195 24.79 7.96 15.22
N LEU A 196 24.59 6.69 14.84
CA LEU A 196 25.68 5.80 14.41
C LEU A 196 26.36 6.27 13.11
N CYS A 197 25.60 6.82 12.16
CA CYS A 197 26.16 7.38 10.92
C CYS A 197 26.98 8.66 11.13
N VAL A 198 26.68 9.45 12.18
CA VAL A 198 27.45 10.65 12.53
C VAL A 198 28.74 10.30 13.27
N ALA A 199 28.72 9.27 14.13
CA ALA A 199 29.90 8.82 14.87
C ALA A 199 30.93 8.09 14.00
N ALA A 200 30.55 7.64 12.81
CA ALA A 200 31.41 6.94 11.85
C ALA A 200 32.08 7.87 10.81
N ARG A 201 31.95 9.19 10.96
CA ARG A 201 32.62 10.23 10.13
C ARG A 201 33.60 11.02 10.97
#